data_AF-A0A537X9M0-F1
#
_entry.id   AF-A0A537X9M0-F1
#
_cell.length_a   1.000
_cell.length_b   1.000
_cell.length_c   1.000
_cell.angle_alpha   90.00
_cell.angle_beta   90.00
_cell.angle_gamma   90.00
#
_symmetry.space_group_name_H-M   'P 1'
#
loop_
_entity.id
_entity.type
_entity.pdbx_description
1 polymer ?
#
loop_
_entity_poly.entity_id
_entity_poly.type
_entity_poly.pdbx_seq_one_letter_code
_entity_poly.pdbx_strand_id
1 'polypeptide(L)'
;MFRNLLPAVVLLGVASIPHAAHAATPFELKSVKLDLPDSDKMFPDGPGSDVINNNCIACHSADMVLNQPLLSKQAWAAEVNKMINNYKAPIATEDVGAIVKYLTAFKGAK
;
A
#
# COMPACT_ATOMS: atom_id res chain seq x y z
N MET A 1 -27.85 42.89 -51.02
CA MET A 1 -27.43 42.64 -52.41
C MET A 1 -25.93 42.36 -52.40
N PHE A 2 -25.46 41.40 -53.21
CA PHE A 2 -24.11 40.79 -53.25
C PHE A 2 -23.86 39.74 -52.15
N ARG A 3 -24.10 38.43 -52.35
CA ARG A 3 -23.78 37.45 -53.41
C ARG A 3 -22.41 36.77 -53.19
N ASN A 4 -22.50 35.44 -53.07
CA ASN A 4 -21.51 34.39 -53.33
C ASN A 4 -20.52 34.04 -52.20
N LEU A 5 -20.69 32.86 -51.60
CA LEU A 5 -20.16 31.56 -52.05
C LEU A 5 -18.64 31.51 -51.88
N LEU A 6 -18.14 30.78 -50.88
CA LEU A 6 -17.24 29.67 -51.14
C LEU A 6 -17.19 28.71 -49.94
N PRO A 7 -17.11 27.39 -50.18
CA PRO A 7 -17.70 26.35 -49.35
C PRO A 7 -16.65 25.45 -48.67
N ALA A 8 -17.09 24.63 -47.72
CA ALA A 8 -16.67 23.24 -47.56
C ALA A 8 -15.17 22.88 -47.68
N VAL A 9 -14.26 23.49 -46.91
CA VAL A 9 -12.85 23.03 -46.82
C VAL A 9 -12.41 22.66 -45.40
N VAL A 10 -13.25 22.79 -44.37
CA VAL A 10 -12.77 22.65 -42.98
C VAL A 10 -12.71 21.20 -42.46
N LEU A 11 -13.28 20.20 -43.15
CA LEU A 11 -13.43 18.84 -42.60
C LEU A 11 -12.33 17.82 -42.97
N LEU A 12 -11.21 18.21 -43.58
CA LEU A 12 -10.13 17.27 -43.94
C LEU A 12 -8.76 17.55 -43.28
N GLY A 13 -8.72 18.27 -42.15
CA GLY A 13 -7.47 18.72 -41.52
C GLY A 13 -7.01 17.95 -40.27
N VAL A 14 -7.73 16.94 -39.78
CA VAL A 14 -7.45 16.36 -38.44
C VAL A 14 -6.59 15.07 -38.51
N ALA A 15 -6.37 14.48 -39.68
CA ALA A 15 -5.72 13.18 -39.79
C ALA A 15 -4.18 13.19 -39.82
N SER A 16 -3.54 14.36 -39.81
CA SER A 16 -2.09 14.48 -40.10
C SER A 16 -1.27 15.16 -39.00
N ILE A 17 -1.74 15.23 -37.75
CA ILE A 17 -0.86 15.65 -36.66
C ILE A 17 0.01 14.44 -36.30
N PRO A 18 1.32 14.43 -36.60
CA PRO A 18 2.20 13.44 -36.03
C PRO A 18 2.11 13.59 -34.51
N HIS A 19 1.58 12.56 -33.84
CA HIS A 19 1.81 12.41 -32.41
C HIS A 19 3.30 12.16 -32.26
N ALA A 20 4.08 13.23 -32.17
CA ALA A 20 5.43 13.16 -31.65
C ALA A 20 5.28 12.68 -30.21
N ALA A 21 5.39 11.36 -30.03
CA ALA A 21 5.61 10.78 -28.73
C ALA A 21 6.80 11.55 -28.15
N HIS A 22 6.55 12.33 -27.11
CA HIS A 22 7.63 12.93 -26.33
C HIS A 22 8.34 11.75 -25.69
N ALA A 23 9.40 11.26 -26.34
CA ALA A 23 10.31 10.32 -25.73
C ALA A 23 10.83 11.02 -24.47
N ALA A 24 10.49 10.47 -23.30
CA ALA A 24 11.04 10.94 -22.05
C ALA A 24 12.57 10.89 -22.17
N THR A 25 13.24 11.96 -21.71
CA THR A 25 14.69 12.01 -21.67
C THR A 25 15.24 10.80 -20.91
N PRO A 26 16.38 10.22 -21.32
CA PRO A 26 16.99 9.11 -20.59
C PRO A 26 17.25 9.55 -19.14
N PHE A 27 16.64 8.86 -18.17
CA PHE A 27 16.98 9.03 -16.77
C PHE A 27 18.10 8.03 -16.44
N GLU A 28 19.22 8.54 -15.93
CA GLU A 28 20.35 7.71 -15.50
C GLU A 28 20.22 7.45 -14.00
N LEU A 29 20.00 6.19 -13.61
CA LEU A 29 19.98 5.79 -12.20
C LEU A 29 21.41 5.71 -11.68
N LYS A 30 21.72 6.48 -10.62
CA LYS A 30 23.00 6.41 -9.92
C LYS A 30 22.85 5.68 -8.60
N SER A 31 23.75 4.75 -8.32
CA SER A 31 23.82 4.08 -7.03
C SER A 31 24.25 5.09 -5.97
N VAL A 32 23.40 5.30 -4.96
CA VAL A 32 23.69 6.13 -3.80
C VAL A 32 23.64 5.28 -2.54
N LYS A 33 24.56 5.52 -1.61
CA LYS A 33 24.50 4.89 -0.28
C LYS A 33 23.57 5.73 0.59
N LEU A 34 22.55 5.06 1.13
CA LEU A 34 21.60 5.62 2.08
C LEU A 34 21.75 4.84 3.37
N ASP A 35 21.98 5.54 4.48
CA ASP A 35 21.98 4.93 5.80
C ASP A 35 20.56 5.03 6.37
N LEU A 36 19.90 3.87 6.52
CA LEU A 36 18.56 3.76 7.06
C LEU A 36 18.65 3.39 8.55
N PRO A 37 17.83 4.00 9.43
CA PRO A 37 17.78 3.59 10.82
C PRO A 37 17.13 2.20 10.96
N ASP A 38 17.61 1.42 11.92
CA ASP A 38 16.89 0.24 12.40
C ASP A 38 15.63 0.67 13.17
N SER A 39 14.57 -0.16 13.14
CA SER A 39 13.36 0.08 13.93
C SER A 39 13.26 -0.95 15.06
N ASP A 40 13.41 -0.48 16.28
CA ASP A 40 13.19 -1.20 17.55
C ASP A 40 11.77 -0.97 18.12
N LYS A 41 10.89 -0.39 17.30
CA LYS A 41 9.56 0.04 17.72
C LYS A 41 8.65 -1.14 18.05
N MET A 42 8.01 -1.05 19.22
CA MET A 42 6.98 -1.97 19.69
C MET A 42 5.57 -1.48 19.33
N PHE A 43 4.60 -2.38 19.38
CA PHE A 43 3.18 -2.02 19.29
C PHE A 43 2.78 -1.12 20.47
N PRO A 44 1.95 -0.07 20.26
CA PRO A 44 1.52 0.85 21.31
C PRO A 44 0.87 0.15 22.52
N ASP A 45 1.11 0.71 23.71
CA ASP A 45 0.58 0.16 24.95
C ASP A 45 -0.95 0.04 24.94
N GLY A 46 -1.46 -1.01 25.56
CA GLY A 46 -2.89 -1.26 25.72
C GLY A 46 -3.23 -2.73 25.94
N PRO A 47 -4.52 -3.05 26.16
CA PRO A 47 -4.96 -4.43 26.37
C PRO A 47 -4.57 -5.35 25.19
N GLY A 48 -3.70 -6.34 25.43
CA GLY A 48 -3.20 -7.28 24.42
C GLY A 48 -1.94 -6.83 23.67
N SER A 49 -1.34 -5.70 24.05
CA SER A 49 -0.07 -5.22 23.48
C SER A 49 1.11 -6.18 23.77
N ASP A 50 1.11 -6.84 24.92
CA ASP A 50 2.06 -7.89 25.29
C ASP A 50 1.96 -9.10 24.36
N VAL A 51 0.75 -9.60 24.12
CA VAL A 51 0.52 -10.77 23.26
C VAL A 51 0.99 -10.51 21.83
N ILE A 52 0.67 -9.34 21.25
CA ILE A 52 1.10 -9.01 19.89
C ILE A 52 2.60 -8.73 19.79
N ASN A 53 3.20 -8.06 20.77
CA ASN A 53 4.65 -7.84 20.80
C ASN A 53 5.42 -9.17 20.92
N ASN A 54 4.90 -10.15 21.66
CA ASN A 54 5.55 -11.47 21.78
C ASN A 54 5.43 -12.33 20.51
N ASN A 55 4.41 -12.10 19.68
CA ASN A 55 4.09 -12.98 18.55
C ASN A 55 4.39 -12.40 17.16
N CYS A 56 4.42 -11.08 16.99
CA CYS A 56 4.38 -10.45 15.65
C CYS A 56 5.63 -9.67 15.24
N ILE A 57 6.62 -9.48 16.12
CA ILE A 57 7.84 -8.70 15.81
C ILE A 57 9.09 -9.57 15.60
N ALA A 58 8.93 -10.89 15.52
CA ALA A 58 10.05 -11.82 15.30
C ALA A 58 10.58 -11.81 13.85
N CYS A 59 9.74 -11.45 12.87
CA CYS A 59 10.08 -11.53 11.45
C CYS A 59 10.12 -10.17 10.74
N HIS A 60 9.41 -9.17 11.26
CA HIS A 60 9.35 -7.82 10.70
C HIS A 60 9.06 -6.81 11.82
N SER A 61 9.33 -5.53 11.59
CA SER A 61 9.03 -4.47 12.56
C SER A 61 7.53 -4.27 12.75
N ALA A 62 7.14 -3.69 13.90
CA ALA A 62 5.74 -3.32 14.16
C ALA A 62 5.23 -2.29 13.13
N ASP A 63 6.12 -1.43 12.59
CA ASP A 63 5.76 -0.41 11.60
C ASP A 63 5.16 -0.98 10.32
N MET A 64 5.55 -2.18 9.89
CA MET A 64 4.94 -2.84 8.72
C MET A 64 3.42 -3.03 8.93
N VAL A 65 3.01 -3.33 10.17
CA VAL A 65 1.61 -3.52 10.56
C VAL A 65 0.92 -2.18 10.84
N LEU A 66 1.59 -1.29 11.56
CA LEU A 66 1.04 0.01 11.96
C LEU A 66 0.79 0.95 10.77
N ASN A 67 1.52 0.77 9.66
CA ASN A 67 1.36 1.53 8.42
C ASN A 67 0.34 0.93 7.44
N GLN A 68 -0.31 -0.19 7.77
CA GLN A 68 -1.42 -0.70 6.96
C GLN A 68 -2.62 0.27 6.99
N PRO A 69 -3.49 0.23 5.95
CA PRO A 69 -4.77 0.92 6.00
C PRO A 69 -5.62 0.44 7.18
N LEU A 70 -6.69 1.17 7.48
CA LEU A 70 -7.68 0.67 8.44
C LEU A 70 -8.38 -0.55 7.84
N LEU A 71 -8.32 -1.69 8.54
CA LEU A 71 -8.89 -2.95 8.07
C LEU A 71 -10.04 -3.39 8.99
N SER A 72 -11.00 -4.11 8.42
CA SER A 72 -12.05 -4.74 9.21
C SER A 72 -11.45 -5.85 10.08
N LYS A 73 -12.17 -6.27 11.12
CA LYS A 73 -11.78 -7.41 11.97
C LYS A 73 -11.52 -8.67 11.15
N GLN A 74 -12.34 -8.93 10.13
CA GLN A 74 -12.19 -10.10 9.25
C GLN A 74 -10.92 -10.01 8.41
N ALA A 75 -10.59 -8.83 7.87
CA ALA A 75 -9.36 -8.62 7.12
C ALA A 75 -8.12 -8.77 8.02
N TRP A 76 -8.14 -8.24 9.24
CA TRP A 76 -7.07 -8.48 10.20
C TRP A 76 -6.90 -9.96 10.57
N ALA A 77 -8.01 -10.69 10.76
CA ALA A 77 -7.96 -12.13 10.97
C ALA A 77 -7.34 -12.87 9.78
N ALA A 78 -7.63 -12.45 8.55
CA ALA A 78 -7.02 -13.03 7.36
C ALA A 78 -5.51 -12.78 7.31
N GLU A 79 -5.04 -11.58 7.62
CA GLU A 79 -3.60 -11.28 7.67
C GLU A 79 -2.88 -12.06 8.76
N VAL A 80 -3.44 -12.16 9.98
CA VAL A 80 -2.85 -12.98 11.06
C VAL A 80 -2.77 -14.45 10.64
N ASN A 81 -3.84 -15.00 10.05
CA ASN A 81 -3.84 -16.37 9.55
C ASN A 81 -2.85 -16.57 8.39
N LYS A 82 -2.63 -15.57 7.54
CA LYS A 82 -1.59 -15.61 6.51
C LYS A 82 -0.20 -15.68 7.13
N MET A 83 0.07 -14.95 8.22
CA MET A 83 1.34 -15.06 8.95
C MET A 83 1.58 -16.48 9.45
N ILE A 84 0.55 -17.12 10.00
CA ILE A 84 0.62 -18.50 10.49
C ILE A 84 0.77 -19.49 9.34
N ASN A 85 -0.12 -19.45 8.36
CA ASN A 85 -0.25 -20.51 7.36
C ASN A 85 0.80 -20.42 6.25
N ASN A 86 1.14 -19.21 5.81
CA ASN A 86 2.04 -19.03 4.66
C ASN A 86 3.46 -18.73 5.12
N TYR A 87 3.61 -17.86 6.13
CA TYR A 87 4.92 -17.46 6.65
C TYR A 87 5.38 -18.26 7.87
N LYS A 88 4.55 -19.20 8.35
CA LYS A 88 4.88 -20.14 9.44
C LYS A 88 5.22 -19.45 10.76
N ALA A 89 4.60 -18.30 11.01
CA ALA A 89 4.70 -17.62 12.29
C ALA A 89 4.20 -18.57 13.41
N PRO A 90 4.99 -18.81 14.47
CA PRO A 90 4.66 -19.78 15.52
C PRO A 90 3.68 -19.20 16.55
N ILE A 91 2.50 -18.76 16.08
CA ILE A 91 1.48 -18.15 16.92
C ILE A 91 0.52 -19.24 17.41
N ALA A 92 0.29 -19.31 18.72
CA ALA A 92 -0.66 -20.23 19.32
C ALA A 92 -2.10 -19.89 18.92
N THR A 93 -2.97 -20.90 18.76
CA THR A 93 -4.34 -20.68 18.26
C THR A 93 -5.16 -19.82 19.23
N GLU A 94 -4.91 -19.97 20.53
CA GLU A 94 -5.50 -19.19 21.62
C GLU A 94 -5.16 -17.70 21.54
N ASP A 95 -3.99 -17.33 21.01
CA ASP A 95 -3.52 -15.93 20.95
C ASP A 95 -4.11 -15.17 19.76
N VAL A 96 -4.54 -15.87 18.71
CA VAL A 96 -5.08 -15.26 17.47
C VAL A 96 -6.22 -14.30 17.78
N GLY A 97 -7.13 -14.69 18.67
CA GLY A 97 -8.26 -13.86 19.06
C GLY A 97 -7.85 -12.55 19.72
N ALA A 98 -6.85 -12.60 20.61
CA ALA A 98 -6.33 -11.43 21.31
C ALA A 98 -5.60 -10.48 20.34
N ILE A 99 -4.76 -11.03 19.45
CA ILE A 99 -4.03 -10.26 18.43
C ILE A 99 -5.01 -9.54 17.49
N VAL A 100 -6.00 -10.24 16.95
CA VAL A 100 -6.99 -9.64 16.04
C VAL A 100 -7.81 -8.57 16.75
N LYS A 101 -8.17 -8.78 18.02
CA LYS A 101 -8.87 -7.78 18.83
C LYS A 101 -8.02 -6.52 19.02
N TYR A 102 -6.75 -6.67 19.37
CA TYR A 102 -5.81 -5.55 19.50
C TYR A 102 -5.69 -4.77 18.19
N LEU A 103 -5.43 -5.46 17.07
CA LEU A 103 -5.30 -4.84 15.75
C LEU A 103 -6.56 -4.10 15.32
N THR A 104 -7.73 -4.64 15.62
CA THR A 104 -9.00 -3.97 15.31
C THR A 104 -9.23 -2.75 16.19
N ALA A 105 -8.79 -2.76 17.45
CA ALA A 105 -8.92 -1.60 18.33
C ALA A 105 -8.00 -0.44 17.89
N PHE A 106 -6.80 -0.75 17.41
CA PHE A 106 -5.81 0.26 17.02
C PHE A 106 -5.90 0.68 15.53
N LYS A 107 -6.25 -0.25 14.63
CA LYS A 107 -6.26 -0.09 13.17
C LYS A 107 -7.55 -0.63 12.53
N GLY A 108 -8.67 -0.54 13.22
CA GLY A 108 -9.98 -0.95 12.71
C GLY A 108 -10.60 0.05 11.74
N ALA A 109 -11.17 -0.44 10.63
CA ALA A 109 -12.16 0.31 9.89
C ALA A 109 -13.45 0.42 10.73
N LYS A 110 -14.08 1.60 10.74
CA LYS A 110 -15.36 1.84 11.41
C LYS A 110 -16.50 1.12 10.71
#